data_AF-A0A925B555-F1
#
_entry.id   AF-A0A925B555-F1
#
_cell.length_a   1.000
_cell.length_b   1.000
_cell.length_c   1.000
_cell.angle_alpha   90.00
_cell.angle_beta   90.00
_cell.angle_gamma   90.00
#
_symmetry.space_group_name_H-M   'P 1'
#
loop_
_entity.id
_entity.type
_entity.pdbx_description
1 polymer ?
#
loop_
_entity_poly.entity_id
_entity_poly.type
_entity_poly.pdbx_seq_one_letter_code
_entity_poly.pdbx_strand_id
1 'polypeptide(L)'
;MGGFTVGVLAYRASGWPAAAGLLRRTGLAAAALLALLAGMAWGVPDAVLYPLLPVLVVALQVGRGPLRTMLVARPMRGLGALSYALYLVHYPILDAIPPGLASAPARFVLFLAVSFAVAALAYVAIERPGRRALRLAGLAVGAQVGRALPG
;
A
#
# COMPACT_ATOMS: atom_id res chain seq x y z
N MET A 1 -6.99 -9.16 -13.64
CA MET A 1 -8.06 -8.25 -14.09
C MET A 1 -9.22 -8.11 -13.09
N GLY A 2 -9.62 -9.16 -12.34
CA GLY A 2 -10.74 -9.06 -11.38
C GLY A 2 -10.52 -8.17 -10.15
N GLY A 3 -9.30 -8.03 -9.63
CA GLY A 3 -9.05 -7.22 -8.43
C GLY A 3 -9.25 -5.71 -8.63
N PHE A 4 -8.95 -5.19 -9.83
CA PHE A 4 -9.10 -3.76 -10.16
C PHE A 4 -10.59 -3.37 -10.25
N THR A 5 -11.41 -4.19 -10.90
CA THR A 5 -12.86 -3.94 -11.02
C THR A 5 -13.55 -4.00 -9.66
N VAL A 6 -13.20 -4.97 -8.81
CA VAL A 6 -13.72 -5.06 -7.43
C VAL A 6 -13.32 -3.83 -6.62
N GLY A 7 -12.08 -3.34 -6.77
CA GLY A 7 -11.63 -2.11 -6.11
C GLY A 7 -12.41 -0.86 -6.55
N VAL A 8 -12.63 -0.69 -7.86
CA VAL A 8 -13.42 0.43 -8.41
C VAL A 8 -14.88 0.36 -7.95
N LEU A 9 -15.47 -0.83 -7.95
CA LEU A 9 -16.84 -1.04 -7.47
C LEU A 9 -16.96 -0.76 -5.97
N ALA A 10 -16.00 -1.19 -5.16
CA ALA A 10 -15.96 -0.87 -3.73
C ALA A 10 -15.82 0.63 -3.47
N TYR A 11 -14.98 1.32 -4.25
CA TYR A 11 -14.82 2.77 -4.17
C TYR A 11 -16.11 3.51 -4.58
N ARG A 12 -16.77 3.08 -5.66
CA ARG A 12 -18.05 3.67 -6.09
C ARG A 12 -19.18 3.41 -5.10
N ALA A 13 -19.26 2.20 -4.55
CA ALA A 13 -20.22 1.87 -3.50
C ALA A 13 -20.00 2.71 -2.23
N SER A 14 -18.76 3.11 -1.92
CA SER A 14 -18.46 3.98 -0.78
C SER A 14 -19.02 5.42 -0.92
N GLY A 15 -19.39 5.83 -2.14
CA GLY A 15 -20.10 7.08 -2.40
C GLY A 15 -21.60 7.03 -2.10
N TRP A 16 -22.18 5.86 -1.82
CA TRP A 16 -23.58 5.75 -1.42
C TRP A 16 -23.77 6.05 0.07
N PRO A 17 -24.78 6.87 0.47
CA PRO A 17 -24.96 7.32 1.85
C PRO A 17 -25.06 6.17 2.87
N ALA A 18 -25.71 5.07 2.49
CA ALA A 18 -25.90 3.89 3.33
C ALA A 18 -24.58 3.11 3.56
N ALA A 19 -23.78 2.93 2.52
CA ALA A 19 -22.48 2.26 2.60
C ALA A 19 -21.45 3.14 3.32
N ALA A 20 -21.48 4.46 3.11
CA ALA A 20 -20.64 5.42 3.80
C ALA A 20 -20.88 5.43 5.33
N GLY A 21 -22.13 5.27 5.76
CA GLY A 21 -22.49 5.15 7.17
C GLY A 21 -21.92 3.88 7.83
N LEU A 22 -21.99 2.75 7.12
CA LEU A 22 -21.39 1.51 7.58
C LEU A 22 -19.86 1.64 7.59
N LEU A 23 -19.21 1.97 6.48
CA LEU A 23 -17.75 2.09 6.32
C LEU A 23 -17.09 3.10 7.27
N ARG A 24 -17.82 4.12 7.73
CA ARG A 24 -17.33 5.07 8.76
C ARG A 24 -17.22 4.45 10.16
N ARG A 25 -17.81 3.27 10.41
CA ARG A 25 -17.74 2.62 11.72
C ARG A 25 -16.28 2.26 12.04
N THR A 26 -15.81 2.80 13.15
CA THR A 26 -14.42 2.71 13.62
C THR A 26 -13.92 1.26 13.77
N GLY A 27 -14.83 0.32 14.04
CA GLY A 27 -14.52 -1.11 14.22
C GLY A 27 -14.50 -1.96 12.95
N LEU A 28 -14.99 -1.49 11.80
CA LEU A 28 -15.07 -2.33 10.59
C LEU A 28 -13.71 -2.72 10.03
N ALA A 29 -12.75 -1.78 10.01
CA ALA A 29 -11.40 -2.09 9.56
C ALA A 29 -10.74 -3.16 10.46
N ALA A 30 -10.95 -3.06 11.77
CA ALA A 30 -10.45 -4.06 12.72
C ALA A 30 -11.16 -5.42 12.51
N ALA A 31 -12.48 -5.42 12.34
CA ALA A 31 -13.24 -6.64 12.09
C ALA A 31 -12.83 -7.33 10.77
N ALA A 32 -12.67 -6.56 9.69
CA ALA A 32 -12.21 -7.08 8.41
C ALA A 32 -10.78 -7.63 8.50
N LEU A 33 -9.89 -6.95 9.22
CA LEU A 33 -8.53 -7.43 9.48
C LEU A 33 -8.53 -8.73 10.29
N LEU A 34 -9.33 -8.81 11.36
CA LEU A 34 -9.45 -10.02 12.18
C LEU A 34 -10.04 -11.18 11.37
N ALA A 35 -11.06 -10.93 10.55
CA ALA A 35 -11.66 -11.95 9.68
C ALA A 35 -10.65 -12.50 8.66
N LEU A 36 -9.82 -11.62 8.07
CA LEU A 36 -8.71 -12.02 7.20
C LEU A 36 -7.71 -12.92 7.93
N LEU A 37 -7.21 -12.48 9.09
CA LEU A 37 -6.21 -13.23 9.87
C LEU A 37 -6.74 -14.59 10.34
N ALA A 38 -7.97 -14.63 10.82
CA ALA A 38 -8.62 -15.86 11.28
C ALA A 38 -8.88 -16.81 10.10
N GLY A 39 -9.32 -16.27 8.96
CA GLY A 39 -9.48 -17.04 7.73
C GLY A 39 -8.18 -17.67 7.24
N MET A 40 -7.07 -16.91 7.27
CA MET A 40 -5.74 -17.46 6.96
C MET A 40 -5.32 -18.56 7.95
N ALA A 41 -5.58 -18.37 9.25
CA ALA A 41 -5.24 -19.35 10.28
C ALA A 41 -6.03 -20.67 10.15
N TRP A 42 -7.27 -20.60 9.66
CA TRP A 42 -8.12 -21.76 9.44
C TRP A 42 -8.06 -22.33 8.01
N GLY A 43 -7.16 -21.82 7.16
CA GLY A 43 -7.01 -22.32 5.80
C GLY A 43 -8.25 -22.08 4.91
N VAL A 44 -8.99 -21.02 5.20
CA VAL A 44 -10.14 -20.60 4.36
C VAL A 44 -9.63 -20.31 2.95
N PRO A 45 -10.33 -20.77 1.89
CA PRO A 45 -9.89 -20.55 0.52
C PRO A 45 -9.67 -19.07 0.19
N ASP A 46 -8.57 -18.75 -0.50
CA ASP A 46 -8.21 -17.37 -0.84
C ASP A 46 -9.32 -16.62 -1.61
N ALA A 47 -10.12 -17.34 -2.40
CA ALA A 47 -11.26 -16.78 -3.13
C ALA A 47 -12.28 -16.07 -2.21
N VAL A 48 -12.42 -16.55 -0.96
CA VAL A 48 -13.29 -15.95 0.06
C VAL A 48 -12.61 -14.80 0.78
N LEU A 49 -11.27 -14.84 0.90
CA LEU A 49 -10.49 -13.82 1.60
C LEU A 49 -10.22 -12.58 0.72
N TYR A 50 -9.99 -12.76 -0.58
CA TYR A 50 -9.64 -11.65 -1.48
C TYR A 50 -10.65 -10.49 -1.49
N PRO A 51 -11.97 -10.71 -1.47
CA PRO A 51 -12.95 -9.63 -1.41
C PRO A 51 -12.89 -8.78 -0.12
N LEU A 52 -12.32 -9.31 0.97
CA LEU A 52 -12.18 -8.57 2.23
C LEU A 52 -11.09 -7.49 2.16
N LEU A 53 -10.08 -7.65 1.29
CA LEU A 53 -9.01 -6.68 1.12
C LEU A 53 -9.49 -5.30 0.66
N PRO A 54 -10.28 -5.15 -0.44
CA PRO A 54 -10.79 -3.84 -0.85
C PRO A 54 -11.72 -3.23 0.21
N VAL A 55 -12.51 -4.05 0.92
CA VAL A 55 -13.34 -3.57 2.04
C VAL A 55 -12.47 -3.00 3.15
N LEU A 56 -11.41 -3.71 3.54
CA LEU A 56 -10.44 -3.26 4.54
C LEU A 56 -9.77 -1.94 4.11
N VAL A 57 -9.31 -1.85 2.86
CA VAL A 57 -8.66 -0.65 2.32
C VAL A 57 -9.60 0.55 2.35
N VAL A 58 -10.84 0.40 1.90
CA VAL A 58 -11.83 1.48 1.89
C VAL A 58 -12.24 1.87 3.32
N ALA A 59 -12.44 0.89 4.22
CA ALA A 59 -12.75 1.14 5.62
C ALA A 59 -11.61 1.88 6.34
N LEU A 60 -10.34 1.59 6.03
CA LEU A 60 -9.18 2.32 6.53
C LEU A 60 -9.06 3.74 5.95
N GLN A 61 -9.51 3.93 4.71
CA GLN A 61 -9.47 5.24 4.06
C GLN A 61 -10.52 6.20 4.65
N VAL A 62 -11.76 5.72 4.84
CA VAL A 62 -12.92 6.53 5.26
C VAL A 62 -13.12 6.53 6.78
N GLY A 63 -12.79 5.43 7.45
CA GLY A 63 -12.97 5.27 8.89
C GLY A 63 -12.10 6.21 9.72
N ARG A 64 -12.51 6.45 10.96
CA ARG A 64 -11.71 7.16 11.96
C ARG A 64 -11.46 6.18 13.11
N GLY A 65 -10.21 5.91 13.49
CA GLY A 65 -9.95 4.90 14.52
C GLY A 65 -8.46 4.69 14.79
N PRO A 66 -8.11 4.00 15.89
CA PRO A 66 -6.72 3.82 16.31
C PRO A 66 -5.89 3.07 15.26
N LEU A 67 -6.49 2.08 14.58
CA LEU A 67 -5.84 1.32 13.51
C LEU A 67 -5.41 2.23 12.35
N ARG A 68 -6.28 3.14 11.91
CA ARG A 68 -5.93 4.14 10.89
C ARG A 68 -4.84 5.08 11.40
N THR A 69 -4.96 5.57 12.62
CA THR A 69 -3.97 6.49 13.21
C THR A 69 -2.58 5.84 13.26
N MET A 70 -2.50 4.56 13.65
CA MET A 70 -1.28 3.79 13.67
C MET A 70 -0.69 3.61 12.25
N LEU A 71 -1.52 3.22 11.28
CA LEU A 71 -1.08 2.98 9.89
C LEU A 71 -0.68 4.26 9.14
N VAL A 72 -1.28 5.40 9.47
CA VAL A 72 -0.94 6.70 8.88
C VAL A 72 0.24 7.37 9.61
N ALA A 73 0.70 6.80 10.73
CA ALA A 73 1.87 7.30 11.45
C ALA A 73 3.11 7.34 10.54
N ARG A 74 3.97 8.35 10.78
CA ARG A 74 5.22 8.53 10.02
C ARG A 74 6.06 7.25 9.87
N PRO A 75 6.30 6.44 10.92
CA PRO A 75 7.09 5.21 10.78
C PRO A 75 6.42 4.17 9.87
N MET A 76 5.11 3.97 9.99
CA MET A 76 4.38 3.01 9.16
C MET A 76 4.35 3.42 7.68
N ARG A 77 4.21 4.72 7.39
CA ARG A 77 4.33 5.21 6.01
C ARG A 77 5.74 5.00 5.44
N GLY A 78 6.77 5.20 6.26
CA GLY A 78 8.16 4.93 5.87
C GLY A 78 8.39 3.45 5.59
N LEU A 79 7.85 2.58 6.45
CA LEU A 79 7.92 1.13 6.27
C LEU A 79 7.22 0.69 4.97
N GLY A 80 5.99 1.17 4.72
CA GLY A 80 5.27 0.84 3.50
C GLY A 80 5.99 1.29 2.22
N ALA A 81 6.63 2.46 2.24
CA ALA A 81 7.41 2.92 1.10
C ALA A 81 8.72 2.14 0.91
N LEU A 82 9.38 1.74 2.00
CA LEU A 82 10.54 0.85 1.92
C LEU A 82 10.14 -0.53 1.38
N SER A 83 9.01 -1.08 1.82
CA SER A 83 8.45 -2.34 1.28
C SER A 83 8.15 -2.22 -0.22
N TYR A 84 7.64 -1.08 -0.68
CA TYR A 84 7.42 -0.83 -2.09
C TYR A 84 8.72 -0.77 -2.89
N ALA A 85 9.73 -0.04 -2.40
CA ALA A 85 11.04 0.01 -3.03
C ALA A 85 11.70 -1.37 -3.08
N LEU A 86 11.63 -2.14 -2.00
CA LEU A 86 12.08 -3.54 -1.93
C LEU A 86 11.38 -4.42 -2.97
N TYR A 87 10.05 -4.31 -3.08
CA TYR A 87 9.27 -5.05 -4.07
C TYR A 87 9.76 -4.80 -5.51
N LEU A 88 10.16 -3.57 -5.84
CA LEU A 88 10.67 -3.27 -7.19
C LEU A 88 12.06 -3.87 -7.46
N VAL A 89 12.92 -3.96 -6.45
CA VAL A 89 14.35 -4.26 -6.65
C VAL A 89 14.73 -5.70 -6.31
N HIS A 90 13.98 -6.38 -5.44
CA HIS A 90 14.37 -7.71 -4.96
C HIS A 90 14.46 -8.76 -6.07
N TYR A 91 13.55 -8.75 -7.06
CA TYR A 91 13.57 -9.75 -8.13
C TYR A 91 14.79 -9.60 -9.06
N PRO A 92 15.12 -8.40 -9.59
CA PRO A 92 16.36 -8.18 -10.33
C PRO A 92 17.63 -8.54 -9.53
N ILE A 93 17.64 -8.27 -8.22
CA ILE A 93 18.79 -8.58 -7.35
C ILE A 93 18.94 -10.09 -7.17
N LEU A 94 17.83 -10.82 -7.06
CA LEU A 94 17.84 -12.28 -6.97
C LEU A 94 18.45 -12.89 -8.24
N ASP A 95 18.10 -12.36 -9.41
CA ASP A 95 18.67 -12.78 -10.70
C ASP A 95 20.16 -12.42 -10.83
N ALA A 96 20.57 -11.29 -10.26
CA ALA A 96 21.95 -10.80 -10.32
C ALA A 96 22.92 -11.53 -9.37
N ILE A 97 22.43 -12.28 -8.37
CA ILE A 97 23.28 -13.00 -7.40
C ILE A 97 23.33 -14.49 -7.79
N PRO A 98 24.38 -14.95 -8.50
CA PRO A 98 24.44 -16.32 -9.00
C PRO A 98 24.62 -17.33 -7.85
N PRO A 99 24.11 -18.56 -8.02
CA PRO A 99 24.17 -19.60 -6.98
C PRO A 99 25.59 -20.03 -6.58
N GLY A 100 26.59 -19.84 -7.45
CA GLY A 100 27.98 -20.20 -7.16
C GLY A 100 28.79 -19.15 -6.39
N LEU A 101 28.21 -17.99 -6.08
CA LEU A 101 28.94 -16.86 -5.49
C LEU A 101 29.31 -17.07 -4.00
N ALA A 102 28.46 -17.78 -3.25
CA ALA A 102 28.61 -17.98 -1.81
C ALA A 102 27.77 -19.17 -1.32
N SER A 103 27.99 -19.61 -0.07
CA SER A 103 27.12 -20.58 0.60
C SER A 103 25.68 -20.05 0.71
N ALA A 104 24.69 -20.94 0.79
CA ALA A 104 23.28 -20.55 0.83
C ALA A 104 22.94 -19.51 1.93
N PRO A 105 23.44 -19.62 3.18
CA PRO A 105 23.20 -18.61 4.20
C PRO A 105 23.86 -17.27 3.89
N ALA A 106 25.11 -17.29 3.42
CA ALA A 106 25.83 -16.06 3.07
C ALA A 106 25.18 -15.35 1.87
N ARG A 107 24.68 -16.11 0.89
CA ARG A 107 23.93 -15.58 -0.25
C ARG A 107 22.63 -14.92 0.18
N PHE A 108 21.90 -15.52 1.14
CA PHE A 108 20.68 -14.93 1.67
C PHE A 108 20.94 -13.60 2.39
N VAL A 109 21.98 -13.56 3.22
CA VAL A 109 22.42 -12.32 3.90
C VAL A 109 22.83 -11.27 2.88
N LEU A 110 23.58 -11.64 1.84
CA LEU A 110 23.99 -10.74 0.76
C LEU A 110 22.77 -10.20 0.00
N PHE A 111 21.84 -11.07 -0.38
CA PHE A 111 20.58 -10.71 -1.03
C PHE A 111 19.78 -9.69 -0.21
N LEU A 112 19.62 -9.94 1.09
CA LEU A 112 18.97 -9.01 2.01
C LEU A 112 19.70 -7.68 2.05
N ALA A 113 21.00 -7.70 2.32
CA ALA A 113 21.81 -6.49 2.45
C ALA A 113 21.75 -5.63 1.18
N VAL A 114 21.92 -6.23 0.00
CA VAL A 114 21.88 -5.54 -1.29
C VAL A 114 20.45 -5.04 -1.58
N SER A 115 19.42 -5.85 -1.34
CA SER A 115 18.02 -5.43 -1.55
C SER A 115 17.65 -4.22 -0.68
N PHE A 116 17.99 -4.24 0.61
CA PHE A 116 17.75 -3.11 1.51
C PHE A 116 18.57 -1.89 1.13
N ALA A 117 19.84 -2.04 0.74
CA ALA A 117 20.69 -0.93 0.32
C ALA A 117 20.14 -0.26 -0.95
N VAL A 118 19.82 -1.05 -1.98
CA VAL A 118 19.26 -0.55 -3.24
C VAL A 118 17.87 0.05 -3.03
N ALA A 119 17.01 -0.57 -2.22
CA ALA A 119 15.69 -0.02 -1.90
C ALA A 119 15.80 1.32 -1.15
N ALA A 120 16.72 1.45 -0.18
CA ALA A 120 16.96 2.70 0.52
C ALA A 120 17.50 3.79 -0.42
N LEU A 121 18.42 3.44 -1.32
CA LEU A 121 18.93 4.34 -2.34
C LEU A 121 17.83 4.79 -3.30
N ALA A 122 17.03 3.88 -3.83
CA ALA A 122 15.89 4.19 -4.70
C ALA A 122 14.87 5.09 -3.99
N TYR A 123 14.57 4.81 -2.72
CA TYR A 123 13.66 5.62 -1.92
C TYR A 123 14.15 7.07 -1.77
N VAL A 124 15.44 7.27 -1.50
CA VAL A 124 16.02 8.61 -1.33
C VAL A 124 16.22 9.32 -2.67
N ALA A 125 16.73 8.62 -3.68
CA ALA A 125 17.13 9.21 -4.95
C ALA A 125 15.99 9.39 -5.96
N ILE A 126 14.94 8.56 -5.91
CA ILE A 126 13.83 8.58 -6.89
C ILE A 126 12.54 9.00 -6.20
N GLU A 127 12.18 8.34 -5.11
CA GLU A 127 10.84 8.49 -4.54
C GLU A 127 10.65 9.81 -3.76
N ARG A 128 11.70 10.32 -3.11
CA ARG A 128 11.67 11.67 -2.49
C ARG A 128 11.57 12.80 -3.52
N PRO A 129 12.44 12.89 -4.55
CA PRO A 129 12.34 13.96 -5.54
C PRO A 129 11.08 13.83 -6.40
N GLY A 130 10.69 12.61 -6.79
CA GLY A 130 9.45 12.38 -7.54
C GLY A 130 8.21 12.85 -6.79
N ARG A 131 8.09 12.56 -5.49
CA ARG A 131 6.98 13.06 -4.66
C ARG A 131 6.99 14.58 -4.52
N ARG A 132 8.17 15.20 -4.44
CA ARG A 132 8.28 16.67 -4.41
C ARG A 132 7.82 17.29 -5.73
N ALA A 133 8.25 16.74 -6.85
CA ALA A 133 7.86 17.19 -8.19
C ALA A 133 6.35 17.05 -8.42
N LEU A 134 5.76 15.89 -8.08
CA LEU A 134 4.32 15.66 -8.22
C LEU A 134 3.48 16.58 -7.32
N ARG A 135 3.93 16.88 -6.10
CA ARG A 135 3.25 17.86 -5.24
C ARG A 135 3.27 19.26 -5.84
N LEU A 136 4.41 19.69 -6.38
CA LEU A 136 4.53 20.99 -7.04
C LEU A 136 3.68 21.08 -8.31
N ALA A 137 3.68 20.01 -9.13
CA ALA A 137 2.84 19.92 -10.32
C ALA A 137 1.34 19.94 -9.96
N GLY A 138 0.93 19.19 -8.93
CA GLY A 138 -0.45 19.18 -8.45
C GLY A 138 -0.92 20.54 -7.91
N LEU A 139 -0.04 21.29 -7.23
CA LEU A 139 -0.33 22.67 -6.80
C LEU A 139 -0.45 23.63 -8.00
N ALA A 140 0.39 23.46 -9.03
CA ALA A 140 0.31 24.25 -10.25
C ALA A 140 -1.00 23.99 -11.02
N VAL A 141 -1.40 22.72 -11.17
CA VAL A 141 -2.66 22.33 -11.82
C VAL A 141 -3.87 22.82 -11.02
N GLY A 142 -3.86 22.67 -9.70
CA GLY A 142 -4.93 23.18 -8.83
C GLY A 142 -5.09 24.71 -8.92
N ALA A 143 -3.97 25.44 -9.00
CA ALA A 143 -3.98 26.89 -9.19
C ALA A 143 -4.49 27.30 -10.58
N GLN A 144 -4.24 26.50 -11.61
CA GLN A 144 -4.79 26.74 -12.96
C GLN A 144 -6.30 26.50 -13.02
N VAL A 145 -6.80 25.41 -12.42
CA VAL A 145 -8.24 25.12 -12.36
C VAL A 145 -8.99 26.16 -11.53
N GLY A 146 -8.43 26.61 -10.40
CA GLY A 146 -9.04 27.65 -9.57
C GLY A 146 -9.15 29.03 -10.23
N ARG A 147 -8.33 29.32 -11.26
CA ARG A 147 -8.45 30.54 -12.07
C ARG A 147 -9.45 30.42 -13.23
N ALA A 148 -9.85 29.21 -13.60
CA ALA A 148 -10.73 28.94 -14.74
C ALA A 148 -12.23 28.91 -14.36
N LEU A 149 -12.57 28.97 -13.07
CA LEU A 149 -13.94 29.12 -12.59
C LEU A 149 -14.20 30.58 -12.21
N PRO A 150 -14.83 31.40 -13.07
CA PRO A 150 -15.35 32.69 -12.66
C PRO A 150 -16.50 32.47 -11.67
N GLY A 151 -16.50 33.25 -10.58
CA GLY A 151 -17.57 33.27 -9.57
C GLY A 151 -18.87 33.85 -10.09
#